data_AF-A0A238YAX8-F1
#
_entry.id   AF-A0A238YAX8-F1
#
_cell.length_a   1.000
_cell.length_b   1.000
_cell.length_c   1.000
_cell.angle_alpha   90.00
_cell.angle_beta   90.00
_cell.angle_gamma   90.00
#
_symmetry.space_group_name_H-M   'P 1'
#
loop_
_entity.id
_entity.type
_entity.pdbx_description
1 polymer ?
#
loop_
_entity_poly.entity_id
_entity_poly.type
_entity_poly.pdbx_seq_one_letter_code
_entity_poly.pdbx_strand_id
1 'polypeptide(L)'
;MTFTVISTYYRCDVCGNQTVGSSHDDTGCDGFVVEIGDEWLCVGCSTRVDVATTCFSCGAADAFERVELPVFTGSQIHPSRIERAIHQRTNHERRERELCELQFDYHLSAVALRHSRDMSHRNYFAHESPEGKSPADRYEAASVDSNRVGENLSKQYHGPSTSPSLIGSEVVDAWLGSPGHRKTLLEFQWSREGIGVFVDVDGAIYITQNFA
;
A
#
# COMPACT_ATOMS: atom_id res chain seq x y z
N MET A 1 12.68 16.54 13.81
CA MET A 1 12.97 15.57 14.88
C MET A 1 12.43 14.23 14.44
N THR A 2 13.30 13.23 14.34
CA THR A 2 12.94 11.84 14.02
C THR A 2 12.52 11.19 15.34
N PHE A 3 11.28 10.74 15.44
CA PHE A 3 10.85 9.91 16.56
C PHE A 3 10.90 8.47 16.08
N THR A 4 11.85 7.68 16.60
CA THR A 4 11.80 6.22 16.47
C THR A 4 10.60 5.77 17.28
N VAL A 5 9.55 5.34 16.61
CA VAL A 5 8.44 4.66 17.26
C VAL A 5 8.74 3.17 17.14
N ILE A 6 8.79 2.49 18.28
CA ILE A 6 9.01 1.05 18.36
C ILE A 6 7.60 0.43 18.43
N SER A 7 7.21 -0.32 17.41
CA SER A 7 6.04 -1.19 17.54
C SER A 7 6.53 -2.51 18.12
N THR A 8 6.15 -2.77 19.37
CA THR A 8 6.59 -3.98 20.06
C THR A 8 5.64 -5.11 19.74
N TYR A 9 6.10 -6.03 18.90
CA TYR A 9 5.47 -7.33 18.72
C TYR A 9 6.07 -8.29 19.73
N TYR A 10 5.20 -9.07 20.37
CA TYR A 10 5.61 -10.13 21.26
C TYR A 10 5.31 -11.46 20.56
N ARG A 11 6.38 -12.21 20.26
CA ARG A 11 6.27 -13.60 19.80
C ARG A 11 6.41 -14.50 21.03
N CYS A 12 5.42 -15.36 21.26
CA CYS A 12 5.51 -16.32 22.35
C CYS A 12 6.47 -17.46 21.98
N ASP A 13 7.51 -17.69 22.76
CA ASP A 13 8.48 -18.78 22.51
C ASP A 13 7.89 -20.17 22.74
N VAL A 14 6.75 -20.26 23.44
CA VAL A 14 6.08 -21.52 23.78
C VAL A 14 5.12 -21.96 22.68
N CYS A 15 4.28 -21.05 22.17
CA CYS A 15 3.25 -21.40 21.18
C CYS A 15 3.47 -20.76 19.79
N GLY A 16 4.49 -19.91 19.64
CA GLY A 16 4.80 -19.22 18.39
C GLY A 16 3.79 -18.12 18.01
N ASN A 17 2.74 -17.89 18.82
CA ASN A 17 1.73 -16.89 18.52
C ASN A 17 2.36 -15.49 18.53
N GLN A 18 2.00 -14.70 17.52
CA GLN A 18 2.42 -13.30 17.39
C GLN A 18 1.25 -12.42 17.81
N THR A 19 1.44 -11.64 18.87
CA THR A 19 0.43 -10.67 19.33
C THR A 19 1.05 -9.29 19.44
N VAL A 20 0.29 -8.25 19.09
CA VAL A 20 0.51 -6.93 19.68
C VAL A 20 0.13 -7.06 21.16
N GLY A 21 1.13 -7.10 22.04
CA GLY A 21 0.99 -7.57 23.42
C GLY A 21 0.36 -6.54 24.35
N SER A 22 -0.81 -6.05 23.99
CA SER A 22 -1.43 -4.93 24.68
C SER A 22 -2.95 -5.02 24.57
N SER A 23 -3.57 -5.76 25.48
CA SER A 23 -5.00 -5.62 25.74
C SER A 23 -5.19 -4.49 26.75
N HIS A 24 -5.83 -3.41 26.34
CA HIS A 24 -6.51 -2.52 27.28
C HIS A 24 -8.02 -2.74 27.13
N ASP A 25 -8.78 -2.52 28.20
CA ASP A 25 -10.21 -2.91 28.31
C ASP A 25 -11.18 -2.13 27.39
N ASP A 26 -10.66 -1.40 26.40
CA ASP A 26 -11.49 -0.64 25.46
C ASP A 26 -11.66 -1.45 24.17
N THR A 27 -12.74 -2.23 24.13
CA THR A 27 -13.14 -3.10 23.02
C THR A 27 -13.38 -2.37 21.69
N GLY A 28 -13.24 -1.04 21.63
CA GLY A 28 -13.42 -0.23 20.44
C GLY A 28 -12.13 0.32 19.81
N CYS A 29 -10.95 0.01 20.35
CA CYS A 29 -9.69 0.60 19.88
C CYS A 29 -8.70 -0.46 19.32
N ASP A 30 -8.55 -0.47 18.00
CA ASP A 30 -7.58 -1.33 17.28
C ASP A 30 -6.25 -0.60 17.00
N GLY A 31 -5.79 0.24 17.94
CA GLY A 31 -4.55 1.01 17.79
C GLY A 31 -3.30 0.17 18.07
N PHE A 32 -2.21 0.42 17.34
CA PHE A 32 -0.91 -0.15 17.70
C PHE A 32 -0.34 0.56 18.95
N VAL A 33 0.43 -0.17 19.75
CA VAL A 33 1.03 0.36 20.99
C VAL A 33 2.48 0.75 20.77
N VAL A 34 2.86 1.86 21.39
CA VAL A 34 4.18 2.47 21.28
C VAL A 34 4.74 2.80 22.66
N GLU A 35 6.05 2.68 22.83
CA GLU A 35 6.76 3.08 24.04
C GLU A 35 7.30 4.52 23.87
N ILE A 36 6.95 5.43 24.78
CA ILE A 36 7.43 6.82 24.83
C ILE A 36 8.01 7.10 26.22
N GLY A 37 9.34 7.14 26.33
CA GLY A 37 10.01 7.21 27.64
C GLY A 37 9.82 5.88 28.39
N ASP A 38 9.24 5.94 29.59
CA ASP A 38 8.92 4.77 30.42
C ASP A 38 7.42 4.40 30.35
N GLU A 39 6.67 4.98 29.41
CA GLU A 39 5.22 4.78 29.28
C GLU A 39 4.86 4.08 27.97
N TRP A 40 3.88 3.17 28.05
CA TRP A 40 3.31 2.47 26.91
C TRP A 40 1.96 3.09 26.57
N LEU A 41 1.76 3.45 25.31
CA LEU A 41 0.59 4.20 24.85
C LEU A 41 -0.05 3.53 23.63
N CYS A 42 -1.37 3.43 23.63
CA CYS A 42 -2.12 3.07 22.44
C CYS A 42 -2.23 4.29 21.52
N VAL A 43 -1.77 4.18 20.27
CA VAL A 43 -1.83 5.29 19.30
C VAL A 43 -3.27 5.60 18.86
N GLY A 44 -4.18 4.62 18.93
CA GLY A 44 -5.57 4.80 18.53
C GLY A 44 -6.37 5.70 19.48
N CYS A 45 -6.12 5.60 20.79
CA CYS A 45 -6.91 6.31 21.81
C CYS A 45 -6.08 7.12 22.82
N SER A 46 -4.75 7.14 22.70
CA SER A 46 -3.80 7.75 23.65
C SER A 46 -3.88 7.17 25.08
N THR A 47 -4.56 6.04 25.27
CA THR A 47 -4.66 5.41 26.59
C THR A 47 -3.35 4.74 26.94
N ARG A 48 -2.93 4.88 28.19
CA ARG A 48 -1.78 4.15 28.72
C ARG A 48 -2.11 2.67 28.79
N VAL A 49 -1.21 1.84 28.30
CA VAL A 49 -1.38 0.38 28.28
C VAL A 49 -0.35 -0.24 29.18
N ASP A 50 -0.71 -1.30 29.89
CA ASP A 50 0.27 -2.12 30.61
C ASP A 50 0.81 -3.21 29.68
N VAL A 51 2.11 -3.48 29.76
CA VAL A 51 2.73 -4.56 28.99
C VAL A 51 2.21 -5.90 29.50
N ALA A 52 1.70 -6.74 28.59
CA ALA A 52 1.29 -8.09 28.94
C ALA A 52 2.50 -8.91 29.42
N THR A 53 2.46 -9.42 30.65
CA THR A 53 3.48 -10.32 31.22
C THR A 53 3.20 -11.80 30.94
N THR A 54 2.04 -12.09 30.32
CA THR A 54 1.62 -13.46 29.97
C THR A 54 1.04 -13.51 28.56
N CYS A 55 1.29 -14.60 27.84
CA CYS A 55 0.75 -14.78 26.51
C CYS A 55 -0.76 -15.01 26.57
N PHE A 56 -1.56 -14.17 25.91
CA PHE A 56 -3.02 -14.32 25.86
C PHE A 56 -3.48 -15.69 25.32
N SER A 57 -2.69 -16.29 24.41
CA SER A 57 -3.07 -17.56 23.76
C SER A 57 -2.78 -18.80 24.61
N CYS A 58 -1.69 -18.83 25.37
CA CYS A 58 -1.24 -20.04 26.07
C CYS A 58 -0.93 -19.84 27.56
N GLY A 59 -1.01 -18.61 28.08
CA GLY A 59 -0.74 -18.28 29.48
C GLY A 59 0.72 -18.34 29.90
N ALA A 60 1.66 -18.58 28.98
CA ALA A 60 3.08 -18.61 29.30
C ALA A 60 3.57 -17.25 29.82
N ALA A 61 4.28 -17.26 30.95
CA ALA A 61 4.92 -16.09 31.54
C ALA A 61 6.30 -15.82 30.91
N ASP A 62 6.68 -14.55 30.81
CA ASP A 62 8.06 -14.07 30.53
C ASP A 62 8.74 -14.57 29.24
N ALA A 63 7.98 -15.15 28.30
CA ALA A 63 8.52 -15.74 27.06
C ALA A 63 8.20 -14.85 25.86
N PHE A 64 8.84 -13.69 25.80
CA PHE A 64 8.68 -12.81 24.64
C PHE A 64 10.00 -12.25 24.11
N GLU A 65 10.28 -12.57 22.86
CA GLU A 65 11.30 -11.87 22.07
C GLU A 65 10.79 -10.48 21.69
N ARG A 66 11.48 -9.43 22.16
CA ARG A 66 11.23 -8.04 21.70
C ARG A 66 11.74 -7.92 20.27
N VAL A 67 10.82 -7.81 19.32
CA VAL A 67 11.18 -7.46 17.94
C VAL A 67 11.02 -5.95 17.77
N GLU A 68 12.15 -5.25 17.66
CA GLU A 68 12.15 -3.82 17.33
C GLU A 68 11.90 -3.66 15.83
N LEU A 69 10.67 -3.29 15.46
CA LEU A 69 10.37 -2.85 14.10
C LEU A 69 10.53 -1.34 14.01
N PRO A 70 11.33 -0.81 13.06
CA PRO A 70 11.38 0.62 12.83
C PRO A 70 10.01 1.08 12.31
N VAL A 71 9.23 1.79 13.14
CA VAL A 71 8.04 2.48 12.66
C VAL A 71 8.50 3.82 12.09
N PHE A 72 8.55 3.90 10.76
CA PHE A 72 8.79 5.15 10.05
C PHE A 72 7.54 6.04 10.14
N THR A 73 7.38 6.72 11.28
CA THR A 73 6.36 7.78 11.45
C THR A 73 6.59 9.00 10.55
N GLY A 74 7.69 9.00 9.80
CA GLY A 74 8.07 10.03 8.84
C GLY A 74 7.90 9.66 7.38
N SER A 75 7.30 8.51 7.02
CA SER A 75 7.01 8.27 5.59
C SER A 75 5.94 9.26 5.12
N GLN A 76 6.37 10.34 4.46
CA GLN A 76 5.47 11.28 3.78
C GLN A 76 4.86 10.64 2.51
N ILE A 77 5.29 9.43 2.17
CA ILE A 77 4.80 8.65 1.06
C ILE A 77 3.45 8.04 1.45
N HIS A 78 2.40 8.85 1.33
CA HIS A 78 1.03 8.40 1.44
C HIS A 78 0.57 7.84 0.10
N PRO A 79 0.21 6.54 0.00
CA PRO A 79 -0.22 5.91 -1.25
C PRO A 79 -1.31 6.70 -1.99
N SER A 80 -2.33 7.16 -1.26
CA SER A 80 -3.43 7.95 -1.81
C SER A 80 -3.02 9.32 -2.38
N ARG A 81 -1.91 9.89 -1.92
CA ARG A 81 -1.36 11.12 -2.51
C ARG A 81 -0.60 10.82 -3.81
N ILE A 82 0.06 9.66 -3.90
CA ILE A 82 0.68 9.20 -5.15
C ILE A 82 -0.41 8.90 -6.18
N GLU A 83 -1.46 8.15 -5.80
CA GLU A 83 -2.61 7.84 -6.67
C GLU A 83 -3.22 9.11 -7.27
N ARG A 84 -3.47 10.12 -6.43
CA ARG A 84 -3.97 11.43 -6.87
C ARG A 84 -3.00 12.14 -7.81
N ALA A 85 -1.71 12.12 -7.51
CA ALA A 85 -0.69 12.76 -8.35
C ALA A 85 -0.60 12.10 -9.73
N ILE A 86 -0.65 10.77 -9.79
CA ILE A 86 -0.69 10.00 -11.04
C ILE A 86 -1.94 10.37 -11.84
N HIS A 87 -3.13 10.33 -11.22
CA HIS A 87 -4.39 10.71 -11.86
C HIS A 87 -4.33 12.13 -12.46
N GLN A 88 -3.88 13.11 -11.67
CA GLN A 88 -3.76 14.50 -12.10
C GLN A 88 -2.78 14.66 -13.27
N ARG A 89 -1.64 13.96 -13.22
CA ARG A 89 -0.64 14.02 -14.28
C ARG A 89 -1.09 13.30 -15.54
N THR A 90 -1.70 12.11 -15.43
CA THR A 90 -2.31 11.39 -16.56
C THR A 90 -3.35 12.26 -17.26
N ASN A 91 -4.28 12.87 -16.51
CA ASN A 91 -5.30 13.74 -17.10
C ASN A 91 -4.73 15.04 -17.69
N HIS A 92 -3.65 15.58 -17.13
CA HIS A 92 -2.93 16.68 -17.77
C HIS A 92 -2.41 16.27 -19.16
N GLU A 93 -1.73 15.13 -19.26
CA GLU A 93 -1.15 14.65 -20.52
C GLU A 93 -2.21 14.28 -21.57
N ARG A 94 -3.37 13.81 -21.12
CA ARG A 94 -4.54 13.56 -21.98
C ARG A 94 -5.15 14.87 -22.48
N ARG A 95 -5.33 15.88 -21.63
CA ARG A 95 -5.81 17.21 -22.03
C ARG A 95 -4.90 17.89 -23.05
N GLU A 96 -3.58 17.86 -22.85
CA GLU A 96 -2.59 18.43 -23.79
C GLU A 96 -2.67 17.81 -25.20
N ARG A 97 -3.33 16.64 -25.32
CA ARG A 97 -3.51 15.90 -26.57
C ARG A 97 -4.99 15.81 -26.98
N GLU A 98 -5.83 16.68 -26.43
CA GLU A 98 -7.26 16.77 -26.75
C GLU A 98 -8.05 15.46 -26.49
N LEU A 99 -7.56 14.61 -25.58
CA LEU A 99 -8.24 13.40 -25.15
C LEU A 99 -9.16 13.71 -23.95
N CYS A 100 -10.26 12.97 -23.83
CA CYS A 100 -11.13 13.05 -22.67
C CYS A 100 -10.37 12.64 -21.40
N GLU A 101 -10.61 13.41 -20.33
CA GLU A 101 -10.13 13.05 -18.99
C GLU A 101 -10.77 11.76 -18.51
N LEU A 102 -9.99 10.96 -17.80
CA LEU A 102 -10.43 9.76 -17.13
C LEU A 102 -11.08 10.12 -15.81
N GLN A 103 -12.17 9.45 -15.48
CA GLN A 103 -12.76 9.52 -14.14
C GLN A 103 -12.04 8.56 -13.20
N PHE A 104 -11.74 9.00 -11.97
CA PHE A 104 -11.16 8.14 -10.95
C PHE A 104 -12.22 7.17 -10.42
N ASP A 105 -12.01 5.88 -10.65
CA ASP A 105 -12.89 4.79 -10.26
C ASP A 105 -12.32 4.04 -9.06
N TYR A 106 -12.93 4.24 -7.89
CA TYR A 106 -12.50 3.63 -6.63
C TYR A 106 -12.58 2.10 -6.62
N HIS A 107 -13.54 1.52 -7.35
CA HIS A 107 -13.69 0.08 -7.45
C HIS A 107 -12.55 -0.51 -8.28
N LEU A 108 -12.22 0.13 -9.41
CA LEU A 108 -11.07 -0.25 -10.22
C LEU A 108 -9.73 -0.04 -9.46
N SER A 109 -9.63 1.01 -8.64
CA SER A 109 -8.47 1.24 -7.76
C SER A 109 -8.28 0.12 -6.73
N ALA A 110 -9.37 -0.45 -6.20
CA ALA A 110 -9.28 -1.61 -5.30
C ALA A 110 -8.71 -2.85 -6.01
N VAL A 111 -9.08 -3.08 -7.28
CA VAL A 111 -8.51 -4.15 -8.11
C VAL A 111 -7.02 -3.92 -8.34
N ALA A 112 -6.64 -2.70 -8.71
CA ALA A 112 -5.25 -2.30 -8.92
C ALA A 112 -4.40 -2.46 -7.64
N LEU A 113 -4.91 -2.03 -6.48
CA LEU A 113 -4.22 -2.13 -5.20
C LEU A 113 -4.00 -3.59 -4.79
N ARG A 114 -4.98 -4.46 -5.04
CA ARG A 114 -4.84 -5.90 -4.78
C ARG A 114 -3.71 -6.49 -5.61
N HIS A 115 -3.56 -6.09 -6.86
CA HIS A 115 -2.46 -6.56 -7.71
C HIS A 115 -1.10 -6.04 -7.25
N SER A 116 -1.01 -4.74 -6.91
CA SER A 116 0.22 -4.16 -6.34
C SER A 116 0.67 -4.87 -5.05
N ARG A 117 -0.26 -5.23 -4.17
CA ARG A 117 0.01 -6.03 -2.97
C ARG A 117 0.46 -7.45 -3.29
N ASP A 118 -0.20 -8.11 -4.25
CA ASP A 118 0.13 -9.48 -4.65
C ASP A 118 1.56 -9.54 -5.22
N MET A 119 1.92 -8.59 -6.09
CA MET A 119 3.27 -8.43 -6.62
C MET A 119 4.33 -8.29 -5.53
N SER A 120 4.09 -7.44 -4.54
CA SER A 120 4.97 -7.30 -3.37
C SER A 120 5.07 -8.60 -2.57
N HIS A 121 3.95 -9.09 -2.04
CA HIS A 121 3.95 -10.21 -1.09
C HIS A 121 4.51 -11.52 -1.67
N ARG A 122 4.41 -11.67 -2.98
CA ARG A 122 4.83 -12.89 -3.70
C ARG A 122 6.08 -12.68 -4.54
N ASN A 123 6.76 -11.54 -4.37
CA ASN A 123 8.04 -11.22 -5.00
C ASN A 123 8.05 -11.37 -6.53
N TYR A 124 7.05 -10.83 -7.22
CA TYR A 124 7.01 -10.79 -8.67
C TYR A 124 6.62 -9.39 -9.18
N PHE A 125 6.90 -9.12 -10.45
CA PHE A 125 6.50 -7.87 -11.10
C PHE A 125 6.09 -8.16 -12.54
N ALA A 126 4.80 -8.44 -12.74
CA ALA A 126 4.24 -8.81 -14.03
C ALA A 126 2.74 -8.50 -14.10
N HIS A 127 2.22 -8.38 -15.32
CA HIS A 127 0.79 -8.26 -15.59
C HIS A 127 0.03 -9.53 -15.17
N GLU A 128 0.62 -10.69 -15.41
CA GLU A 128 0.08 -11.99 -15.03
C GLU A 128 0.57 -12.38 -13.64
N SER A 129 -0.33 -12.94 -12.82
CA SER A 129 0.05 -13.59 -11.57
C SER A 129 0.87 -14.87 -11.83
N PRO A 130 1.59 -15.41 -10.83
CA PRO A 130 2.32 -16.68 -10.98
C PRO A 130 1.44 -17.88 -11.37
N GLU A 131 0.13 -17.83 -11.11
CA GLU A 131 -0.85 -18.80 -11.58
C GLU A 131 -1.27 -18.62 -13.05
N GLY A 132 -0.74 -17.60 -13.73
CA GLY A 132 -1.13 -17.24 -15.10
C GLY A 132 -2.43 -16.44 -15.20
N LYS A 133 -2.98 -15.94 -14.08
CA LYS A 133 -4.18 -15.06 -14.15
C LYS A 133 -3.81 -13.69 -14.69
N SER A 134 -4.46 -13.31 -15.77
CA SER A 134 -4.30 -12.06 -16.51
C SER A 134 -5.00 -10.88 -15.83
N PRO A 135 -4.76 -9.64 -16.28
CA PRO A 135 -5.56 -8.48 -15.89
C PRO A 135 -7.07 -8.67 -16.17
N ALA A 136 -7.44 -9.33 -17.27
CA ALA A 136 -8.83 -9.60 -17.60
C ALA A 136 -9.50 -10.53 -16.58
N ASP A 137 -8.78 -11.55 -16.10
CA ASP A 137 -9.28 -12.42 -15.02
C ASP A 137 -9.51 -11.64 -13.72
N ARG A 138 -8.65 -10.65 -13.42
CA ARG A 138 -8.82 -9.77 -12.25
C ARG A 138 -10.03 -8.84 -12.40
N TYR A 139 -10.28 -8.32 -13.60
CA TYR A 139 -11.45 -7.50 -13.90
C TYR A 139 -12.74 -8.31 -13.77
N GLU A 140 -12.78 -9.50 -14.38
CA GLU A 140 -13.91 -10.42 -14.32
C GLU A 140 -14.24 -10.81 -12.87
N ALA A 141 -13.23 -11.21 -12.09
CA ALA A 141 -13.39 -11.56 -10.68
C ALA A 141 -13.90 -10.39 -9.82
N ALA A 142 -13.73 -9.16 -10.28
CA ALA A 142 -14.23 -7.94 -9.64
C ALA A 142 -15.56 -7.46 -10.24
N SER A 143 -16.17 -8.14 -11.23
CA SER A 143 -17.34 -7.64 -11.94
C SER A 143 -17.11 -6.30 -12.67
N VAL A 144 -15.89 -6.12 -13.21
CA VAL A 144 -15.54 -5.05 -14.17
C VAL A 144 -15.52 -5.65 -15.58
N ASP A 145 -15.91 -4.87 -16.60
CA ASP A 145 -15.88 -5.32 -18.00
C ASP A 145 -14.48 -5.82 -18.40
N SER A 146 -14.36 -7.13 -18.59
CA SER A 146 -13.13 -7.83 -18.90
C SER A 146 -12.80 -7.86 -20.40
N ASN A 147 -13.68 -7.35 -21.27
CA ASN A 147 -13.46 -7.33 -22.72
C ASN A 147 -12.50 -6.21 -23.15
N ARG A 148 -12.31 -5.19 -22.31
CA ARG A 148 -11.51 -4.01 -22.61
C ARG A 148 -10.68 -3.64 -21.38
N VAL A 149 -9.45 -4.14 -21.36
CA VAL A 149 -8.56 -4.05 -20.20
C VAL A 149 -7.30 -3.31 -20.59
N GLY A 150 -7.01 -2.23 -19.88
CA GLY A 150 -5.72 -1.55 -19.94
C GLY A 150 -5.03 -1.63 -18.58
N GLU A 151 -3.74 -1.91 -18.56
CA GLU A 151 -2.94 -1.90 -17.33
C GLU A 151 -1.55 -1.33 -17.61
N ASN A 152 -1.11 -0.44 -16.73
CA ASN A 152 0.28 0.00 -16.62
C ASN A 152 0.81 -0.36 -15.23
N LEU A 153 2.05 -0.86 -15.17
CA LEU A 153 2.71 -1.22 -13.92
C LEU A 153 3.95 -0.36 -13.70
N SER A 154 4.25 -0.04 -12.44
CA SER A 154 5.52 0.57 -12.04
C SER A 154 6.00 -0.05 -10.73
N LYS A 155 7.30 -0.25 -10.61
CA LYS A 155 7.99 -0.58 -9.37
C LYS A 155 9.15 0.38 -9.21
N GLN A 156 9.16 1.14 -8.13
CA GLN A 156 10.17 2.17 -7.87
C GLN A 156 10.67 2.09 -6.44
N TYR A 157 11.81 2.72 -6.16
CA TYR A 157 12.36 2.88 -4.82
C TYR A 157 12.57 4.37 -4.56
N HIS A 158 12.04 4.86 -3.44
CA HIS A 158 12.15 6.26 -3.05
C HIS A 158 12.51 6.38 -1.58
N GLY A 159 13.24 7.45 -1.23
CA GLY A 159 13.51 7.75 0.17
C GLY A 159 12.24 8.17 0.91
N PRO A 160 12.15 7.95 2.23
CA PRO A 160 10.92 8.17 3.02
C PRO A 160 10.41 9.63 3.01
N SER A 161 11.27 10.58 2.63
CA SER A 161 10.95 12.01 2.53
C SER A 161 10.63 12.48 1.11
N THR A 162 10.58 11.58 0.12
CA THR A 162 10.23 11.97 -1.26
C THR A 162 8.77 12.41 -1.33
N SER A 163 8.51 13.54 -2.00
CA SER A 163 7.16 14.07 -2.18
C SER A 163 6.30 13.12 -3.04
N PRO A 164 5.07 12.77 -2.61
CA PRO A 164 4.15 11.99 -3.42
C PRO A 164 3.87 12.56 -4.82
N SER A 165 3.85 13.89 -4.95
CA SER A 165 3.63 14.56 -6.25
C SER A 165 4.79 14.34 -7.22
N LEU A 166 6.02 14.27 -6.70
CA LEU A 166 7.20 13.96 -7.51
C LEU A 166 7.13 12.51 -7.97
N ILE A 167 6.88 11.57 -7.06
CA ILE A 167 6.75 10.13 -7.38
C ILE A 167 5.68 9.93 -8.47
N GLY A 168 4.49 10.50 -8.29
CA GLY A 168 3.42 10.37 -9.28
C GLY A 168 3.79 10.96 -10.65
N SER A 169 4.51 12.08 -10.68
CA SER A 169 4.96 12.69 -11.93
C SER A 169 6.00 11.83 -12.65
N GLU A 170 7.01 11.34 -11.92
CA GLU A 170 8.05 10.47 -12.45
C GLU A 170 7.50 9.14 -12.98
N VAL A 171 6.51 8.56 -12.31
CA VAL A 171 5.80 7.36 -12.77
C VAL A 171 5.14 7.60 -14.12
N VAL A 172 4.37 8.68 -14.26
CA VAL A 172 3.68 9.01 -15.52
C VAL A 172 4.68 9.37 -16.62
N ASP A 173 5.75 10.11 -16.29
CA ASP A 173 6.83 10.41 -17.23
C ASP A 173 7.53 9.16 -17.73
N ALA A 174 7.79 8.19 -16.86
CA ALA A 174 8.38 6.90 -17.23
C ALA A 174 7.44 6.08 -18.13
N TRP A 175 6.14 6.06 -17.84
CA TRP A 175 5.15 5.41 -18.71
C TRP A 175 5.04 6.10 -20.06
N LEU A 176 5.01 7.43 -20.09
CA LEU A 176 5.10 8.20 -21.33
C LEU A 176 6.41 7.93 -22.06
N GLY A 177 7.53 7.68 -21.40
CA GLY A 177 8.79 7.30 -22.05
C GLY A 177 8.76 5.93 -22.75
N SER A 178 7.87 5.02 -22.32
CA SER A 178 7.76 3.66 -22.85
C SER A 178 6.65 3.54 -23.91
N PRO A 179 6.93 3.09 -25.15
CA PRO A 179 5.91 2.99 -26.19
C PRO A 179 4.68 2.17 -25.81
N GLY A 180 4.87 1.05 -25.09
CA GLY A 180 3.77 0.20 -24.63
C GLY A 180 2.88 0.90 -23.61
N HIS A 181 3.49 1.43 -22.54
CA HIS A 181 2.74 2.11 -21.48
C HIS A 181 2.09 3.42 -21.97
N ARG A 182 2.80 4.19 -22.82
CA ARG A 182 2.29 5.40 -23.48
C ARG A 182 1.03 5.09 -24.28
N LYS A 183 1.04 3.99 -25.05
CA LYS A 183 -0.12 3.58 -25.84
C LYS A 183 -1.34 3.35 -24.94
N THR A 184 -1.18 2.60 -23.84
CA THR A 184 -2.26 2.36 -22.89
C THR A 184 -2.77 3.67 -22.27
N LEU A 185 -1.88 4.55 -21.82
CA LEU A 185 -2.22 5.80 -21.13
C LEU A 185 -2.99 6.79 -22.02
N LEU A 186 -2.64 6.84 -23.31
CA LEU A 186 -3.20 7.78 -24.29
C LEU A 186 -4.26 7.15 -25.22
N GLU A 187 -4.72 5.94 -24.93
CA GLU A 187 -5.79 5.32 -25.69
C GLU A 187 -7.08 6.14 -25.51
N PHE A 188 -7.71 6.49 -26.63
CA PHE A 188 -8.84 7.43 -26.66
C PHE A 188 -10.11 6.83 -26.05
N GLN A 189 -10.12 5.51 -25.98
CA GLN A 189 -11.27 4.68 -25.74
C GLN A 189 -11.57 4.48 -24.24
N TRP A 190 -10.65 4.86 -23.37
CA TRP A 190 -10.80 4.82 -21.91
C TRP A 190 -11.64 5.98 -21.40
N SER A 191 -12.45 5.70 -20.38
CA SER A 191 -13.32 6.67 -19.71
C SER A 191 -13.07 6.74 -18.20
N ARG A 192 -12.51 5.66 -17.64
CA ARG A 192 -12.24 5.51 -16.21
C ARG A 192 -10.83 4.95 -16.00
N GLU A 193 -10.27 5.27 -14.85
CA GLU A 193 -9.06 4.64 -14.36
C GLU A 193 -9.13 4.33 -12.87
N GLY A 194 -8.41 3.30 -12.46
CA GLY A 194 -8.18 2.97 -11.06
C GLY A 194 -6.70 2.83 -10.80
N ILE A 195 -6.19 3.47 -9.76
CA ILE A 195 -4.77 3.46 -9.42
C ILE A 195 -4.62 2.87 -8.03
N GLY A 196 -3.74 1.89 -7.89
CA GLY A 196 -3.47 1.20 -6.64
C GLY A 196 -1.99 1.22 -6.31
N VAL A 197 -1.65 1.88 -5.21
CA VAL A 197 -0.26 2.02 -4.74
C VAL A 197 -0.04 1.21 -3.46
N PHE A 198 0.98 0.36 -3.47
CA PHE A 198 1.46 -0.35 -2.29
C PHE A 198 2.91 0.02 -2.00
N VAL A 199 3.19 0.47 -0.77
CA VAL A 199 4.54 0.80 -0.30
C VAL A 199 4.94 -0.32 0.66
N ASP A 200 5.98 -1.05 0.30
CA ASP A 200 6.52 -2.18 1.03
C ASP A 200 7.50 -1.72 2.13
N VAL A 201 7.77 -2.60 3.09
CA VAL A 201 8.63 -2.30 4.25
C VAL A 201 10.10 -2.08 3.86
N ASP A 202 10.52 -2.60 2.72
CA ASP A 202 11.86 -2.39 2.13
C ASP A 202 11.96 -1.06 1.35
N GLY A 203 10.87 -0.30 1.27
CA GLY A 203 10.77 0.96 0.54
C GLY A 203 10.41 0.81 -0.95
N ALA A 204 10.16 -0.41 -1.44
CA ALA A 204 9.63 -0.61 -2.78
C ALA A 204 8.20 -0.06 -2.89
N ILE A 205 7.91 0.64 -3.98
CA ILE A 205 6.59 1.18 -4.30
C ILE A 205 6.07 0.46 -5.54
N TYR A 206 5.05 -0.37 -5.35
CA TYR A 206 4.35 -1.08 -6.41
C TYR A 206 3.11 -0.28 -6.81
N ILE A 207 2.97 -0.03 -8.11
CA ILE A 207 1.92 0.81 -8.66
C ILE A 207 1.29 0.09 -9.82
N THR A 208 -0.03 -0.01 -9.77
CA THR A 208 -0.87 -0.54 -10.86
C THR A 208 -1.84 0.58 -11.25
N GLN A 209 -1.92 0.89 -12.54
CA GLN A 209 -2.92 1.79 -13.12
C GLN A 209 -3.76 1.00 -14.12
N ASN A 210 -5.02 0.81 -13.79
CA ASN A 210 -6.01 0.06 -14.54
C ASN A 210 -6.93 1.03 -15.28
N PHE A 211 -7.33 0.68 -16.50
CA PHE A 211 -8.21 1.49 -17.36
C PHE A 211 -9.48 0.72 -17.75
N ALA A 212 -10.60 1.44 -17.92
CA ALA A 212 -11.88 0.92 -18.39
C ALA A 212 -12.66 1.94 -19.24
#